data_AF-A0A967K9N9-F1
#
_entry.id   AF-A0A967K9N9-F1
#
_cell.length_a   1.000
_cell.length_b   1.000
_cell.length_c   1.000
_cell.angle_alpha   90.00
_cell.angle_beta   90.00
_cell.angle_gamma   90.00
#
_symmetry.space_group_name_H-M   'P 1'
#
loop_
_entity.id
_entity.type
_entity.pdbx_description
1 polymer ?
#
loop_
_entity_poly.entity_id
_entity_poly.type
_entity_poly.pdbx_seq_one_letter_code
_entity_poly.pdbx_strand_id
1 'polypeptide(L)'
;FVEGDADDPRQECRRVGDIITNNPIDAALIGIGENGHLAFNDPPADFETEEPYIIVELDERCRGQQLGEGWFETLEQVPRRAISMSIRQIMKSECLIVSVPDKRKAEAVRN
;
A
#
# COMPACT_ATOMS: atom_id res chain seq x y z
N PHE A 1 -5.94 -3.89 -12.60
CA PHE A 1 -5.84 -2.44 -12.30
C PHE A 1 -6.82 -2.13 -11.18
N VAL A 2 -6.47 -1.19 -10.30
CA VAL A 2 -7.30 -0.74 -9.16
C VAL A 2 -7.92 0.60 -9.52
N GLU A 3 -9.25 0.69 -9.49
CA GLU A 3 -10.06 1.86 -9.81
C GLU A 3 -10.25 2.72 -8.54
N GLY A 4 -9.26 3.55 -8.23
CA GLY A 4 -9.26 4.39 -7.01
C GLY A 4 -10.31 5.50 -6.99
N ASP A 5 -10.97 5.76 -8.12
CA ASP A 5 -12.04 6.72 -8.35
C ASP A 5 -13.42 6.06 -8.49
N ALA A 6 -13.54 4.75 -8.23
CA ALA A 6 -14.82 4.05 -8.25
C ALA A 6 -15.83 4.65 -7.26
N ASP A 7 -17.11 4.68 -7.66
CA ASP A 7 -18.20 5.23 -6.84
C ASP A 7 -18.33 4.54 -5.46
N ASP A 8 -18.11 3.22 -5.41
CA ASP A 8 -18.00 2.44 -4.17
C ASP A 8 -16.61 1.78 -4.04
N PRO A 9 -15.69 2.37 -3.26
CA PRO A 9 -14.38 1.80 -3.01
C PRO A 9 -14.42 0.39 -2.38
N ARG A 10 -15.47 0.03 -1.63
CA ARG A 10 -15.61 -1.32 -1.06
C ARG A 10 -15.99 -2.34 -2.11
N GLN A 11 -16.78 -1.94 -3.11
CA GLN A 11 -17.05 -2.78 -4.28
C GLN A 11 -15.75 -3.01 -5.05
N GLU A 12 -14.94 -1.97 -5.22
CA GLU A 12 -13.65 -2.11 -5.89
C GLU A 12 -12.68 -3.03 -5.14
N CYS A 13 -12.55 -2.90 -3.82
CA CYS A 13 -11.75 -3.83 -3.02
C CYS A 13 -12.19 -5.29 -3.22
N ARG A 14 -13.49 -5.55 -3.24
CA ARG A 14 -14.03 -6.90 -3.50
C ARG A 14 -13.69 -7.38 -4.91
N ARG A 15 -13.91 -6.55 -5.93
CA ARG A 15 -13.64 -6.89 -7.33
C ARG A 15 -12.17 -7.27 -7.55
N VAL A 16 -11.23 -6.47 -7.05
CA VAL A 16 -9.79 -6.76 -7.19
C VAL A 16 -9.38 -7.92 -6.28
N GLY A 17 -10.01 -8.04 -5.11
CA GLY A 17 -9.81 -9.17 -4.20
C GLY A 17 -10.19 -10.52 -4.82
N ASP A 18 -11.32 -10.59 -5.53
CA ASP A 18 -11.75 -11.78 -6.25
C ASP A 18 -10.77 -12.13 -7.38
N ILE A 19 -10.28 -11.13 -8.12
CA ILE A 19 -9.29 -11.33 -9.17
C ILE A 19 -8.02 -11.95 -8.59
N ILE A 20 -7.46 -11.35 -7.53
CA ILE A 20 -6.16 -11.79 -6.99
C ILE A 20 -6.26 -13.13 -6.25
N THR A 21 -7.43 -13.46 -5.69
CA THR A 21 -7.66 -14.76 -5.06
C THR A 21 -7.68 -15.90 -6.08
N ASN A 22 -8.16 -15.63 -7.30
CA ASN A 22 -8.20 -16.60 -8.39
C ASN A 22 -6.92 -16.63 -9.24
N ASN A 23 -5.98 -15.73 -8.99
CA ASN A 23 -4.73 -15.61 -9.74
C ASN A 23 -3.57 -15.44 -8.75
N PRO A 24 -3.03 -16.54 -8.20
CA PRO A 24 -1.88 -16.51 -7.29
C PRO A 24 -0.72 -15.70 -7.88
N ILE A 25 -0.02 -14.96 -7.01
CA ILE A 25 1.07 -14.10 -7.41
C ILE A 25 2.39 -14.86 -7.27
N ASP A 26 2.99 -15.27 -8.39
CA ASP A 26 4.30 -15.94 -8.37
C ASP A 26 5.43 -15.00 -7.93
N ALA A 27 5.37 -13.72 -8.33
CA ALA A 27 6.36 -12.73 -7.97
C ALA A 27 5.72 -11.36 -7.73
N ALA A 28 6.02 -10.74 -6.58
CA ALA A 28 5.69 -9.35 -6.29
C ALA A 28 6.96 -8.52 -6.12
N LEU A 29 7.03 -7.41 -6.85
CA LEU A 29 8.09 -6.43 -6.73
C LEU A 29 7.63 -5.38 -5.73
N ILE A 30 8.32 -5.26 -4.60
CA ILE A 30 7.92 -4.36 -3.52
C ILE A 30 9.10 -3.48 -3.08
N GLY A 31 8.75 -2.37 -2.44
CA GLY A 31 9.70 -1.51 -1.72
C GLY A 31 9.27 -1.36 -0.27
N ILE A 32 10.16 -0.74 0.53
CA ILE A 32 9.91 -0.45 1.94
C ILE A 32 9.96 1.07 2.15
N GLY A 33 8.96 1.61 2.83
CA GLY A 33 8.88 3.03 3.22
C GLY A 33 9.96 3.43 4.24
N GLU A 34 10.17 4.74 4.45
CA GLU A 34 11.15 5.22 5.46
C GLU A 34 10.78 4.81 6.90
N ASN A 35 9.49 4.60 7.15
CA ASN A 35 8.95 4.11 8.41
C ASN A 35 8.71 2.59 8.42
N GLY A 36 9.07 1.85 7.36
CA GLY A 36 8.84 0.41 7.27
C GLY A 36 7.50 -0.01 6.65
N HIS A 37 6.69 0.92 6.13
CA HIS A 37 5.43 0.55 5.47
C HIS A 37 5.64 -0.29 4.20
N LEU A 38 4.64 -1.11 3.88
CA LEU A 38 4.51 -1.80 2.59
C LEU A 38 3.22 -1.33 1.91
N ALA A 39 3.31 -0.87 0.66
CA ALA A 39 2.22 -0.15 -0.01
C ALA A 39 1.68 0.98 0.89
N PHE A 40 0.38 1.06 1.18
CA PHE A 40 -0.17 2.03 2.14
C PHE A 40 -0.35 1.48 3.55
N ASN A 41 0.24 0.33 3.88
CA ASN A 41 0.10 -0.28 5.21
C ASN A 41 1.19 0.27 6.16
N ASP A 42 0.90 1.38 6.82
CA ASP A 42 1.80 1.99 7.81
C ASP A 42 1.86 1.19 9.14
N PRO A 43 3.01 1.13 9.83
CA PRO A 43 3.09 0.51 11.15
C PRO A 43 2.29 1.26 12.24
N PRO A 44 1.60 0.54 13.15
CA PRO A 44 1.40 -0.90 13.14
C PRO A 44 0.42 -1.32 12.04
N ALA A 45 0.86 -2.20 11.15
CA ALA A 45 0.03 -2.71 10.07
C ALA A 45 -0.85 -3.87 10.55
N ASP A 46 -1.98 -4.08 9.87
CA ASP A 46 -2.86 -5.21 10.13
C ASP A 46 -2.38 -6.46 9.36
N PHE A 47 -1.89 -7.45 10.10
CA PHE A 47 -1.46 -8.74 9.58
C PHE A 47 -2.57 -9.80 9.62
N GLU A 48 -3.67 -9.53 10.32
CA GLU A 48 -4.73 -10.50 10.59
C GLU A 48 -5.87 -10.41 9.57
N THR A 49 -6.05 -9.26 8.92
CA THR A 49 -7.06 -9.11 7.88
C THR A 49 -6.92 -10.19 6.79
N GLU A 50 -8.04 -10.86 6.51
CA GLU A 50 -8.10 -11.86 5.43
C GLU A 50 -8.47 -11.23 4.08
N GLU A 51 -8.95 -9.98 4.09
CA GLU A 51 -9.34 -9.25 2.89
C GLU A 51 -8.12 -8.95 2.02
N PRO A 52 -8.12 -9.32 0.72
CA PRO A 52 -6.97 -9.08 -0.14
C PRO A 52 -6.66 -7.59 -0.35
N TYR A 53 -7.70 -6.76 -0.38
CA TYR A 53 -7.61 -5.31 -0.55
C TYR A 53 -8.45 -4.58 0.49
N ILE A 54 -7.92 -3.48 1.00
CA ILE A 54 -8.52 -2.68 2.08
C ILE A 54 -8.51 -1.20 1.71
N ILE A 55 -9.42 -0.44 2.33
CA ILE A 55 -9.40 1.02 2.30
C ILE A 55 -8.57 1.47 3.51
N VAL A 56 -7.55 2.27 3.26
CA VAL A 56 -6.67 2.83 4.28
C VAL A 56 -6.90 4.33 4.40
N GLU A 57 -6.98 4.84 5.62
CA GLU A 57 -6.91 6.28 5.89
C GLU A 57 -5.45 6.72 5.89
N LEU A 58 -5.13 7.71 5.04
CA LEU A 58 -3.79 8.26 4.95
C LEU A 58 -3.59 9.28 6.09
N ASP A 59 -2.59 9.04 6.93
CA ASP A 59 -2.24 9.96 7.99
C ASP A 59 -1.65 11.28 7.44
N GLU A 60 -1.54 12.29 8.30
CA GLU A 60 -1.01 13.59 7.90
C GLU A 60 0.45 13.52 7.43
N ARG A 61 1.23 12.57 7.95
CA ARG A 61 2.64 12.39 7.57
C ARG A 61 2.76 11.87 6.15
N CYS A 62 2.01 10.83 5.80
CA CYS A 62 1.92 10.25 4.47
C CYS A 62 1.45 11.30 3.46
N ARG A 63 0.41 12.07 3.81
CA ARG A 63 -0.10 13.15 2.94
C ARG A 63 0.91 14.29 2.78
N GLY A 64 1.60 14.66 3.86
CA GLY A 64 2.67 15.67 3.85
C GLY A 64 3.88 15.25 3.00
N GLN A 65 4.24 13.96 3.01
CA GLN A 65 5.30 13.43 2.16
C GLN A 65 4.92 13.56 0.67
N GLN A 66 3.70 13.20 0.28
CA GLN A 66 3.25 13.31 -1.12
C GLN A 66 3.26 14.76 -1.62
N LEU A 67 2.90 15.71 -0.75
CA LEU A 67 3.02 17.14 -1.04
C LEU A 67 4.49 17.56 -1.20
N GLY A 68 5.37 17.14 -0.28
CA GLY A 68 6.80 17.46 -0.32
C GLY A 68 7.54 16.87 -1.54
N GLU A 69 7.05 15.75 -2.08
CA GLU A 69 7.53 15.15 -3.32
C GLU A 69 7.02 15.88 -4.58
N GLY A 70 6.10 16.83 -4.44
CA GLY A 70 5.61 17.68 -5.53
C GLY A 70 4.50 17.04 -6.38
N TRP A 71 3.85 15.98 -5.90
CA TRP A 71 2.75 15.32 -6.62
C TRP A 71 1.45 16.12 -6.61
N PHE A 72 1.29 17.03 -5.62
CA PHE A 72 0.11 17.85 -5.41
C PHE A 72 0.53 19.29 -5.12
N GLU A 73 -0.32 20.27 -5.45
CA GLU A 73 -0.03 21.69 -5.20
C GLU A 73 -0.33 22.07 -3.75
N THR A 74 -1.35 21.44 -3.16
CA THR A 74 -1.76 21.69 -1.77
C THR A 74 -2.11 20.40 -1.05
N LEU A 75 -2.09 20.44 0.29
CA LEU A 75 -2.42 19.28 1.11
C LEU A 75 -3.87 18.82 0.91
N GLU A 76 -4.78 19.75 0.63
CA GLU A 76 -6.21 19.47 0.39
C GLU A 76 -6.45 18.64 -0.86
N GLN A 77 -5.56 18.75 -1.86
CA GLN A 77 -5.61 17.94 -3.08
C GLN A 77 -5.12 16.50 -2.83
N VAL A 78 -4.34 16.28 -1.77
CA VAL A 78 -3.85 14.94 -1.42
C VAL A 78 -5.02 14.10 -0.88
N PRO A 79 -5.32 12.94 -1.48
CA PRO A 79 -6.38 12.06 -1.01
C PRO A 79 -6.26 11.74 0.48
N ARG A 80 -7.40 11.59 1.15
CA ARG A 80 -7.43 11.16 2.56
C ARG A 80 -7.42 9.64 2.70
N ARG A 81 -7.71 8.93 1.63
CA ARG A 81 -7.84 7.47 1.62
C ARG A 81 -7.17 6.89 0.38
N ALA A 82 -6.75 5.65 0.50
CA ALA A 82 -6.26 4.85 -0.62
C ALA A 82 -6.84 3.44 -0.56
N ILE A 83 -6.93 2.78 -1.72
CA ILE A 83 -7.13 1.34 -1.79
C ILE A 83 -5.75 0.69 -1.83
N SER A 84 -5.50 -0.25 -0.93
CA SER A 84 -4.21 -0.93 -0.80
C SER A 84 -4.39 -2.44 -0.72
N MET A 85 -3.44 -3.19 -1.26
CA MET A 85 -3.32 -4.61 -0.96
C MET A 85 -2.94 -4.76 0.52
N SER A 86 -3.59 -5.68 1.24
CA SER A 86 -3.29 -5.93 2.64
C SER A 86 -1.93 -6.61 2.81
N ILE A 87 -1.31 -6.45 3.99
CA ILE A 87 -0.04 -7.12 4.29
C ILE A 87 -0.16 -8.63 4.11
N ARG A 88 -1.22 -9.24 4.66
CA ARG A 88 -1.40 -10.69 4.57
C ARG A 88 -1.51 -11.15 3.11
N GLN A 89 -2.14 -10.37 2.23
CA GLN A 89 -2.21 -10.71 0.81
C GLN A 89 -0.86 -10.53 0.10
N ILE A 90 -0.09 -9.48 0.40
CA ILE A 90 1.28 -9.32 -0.12
C ILE A 90 2.12 -10.56 0.24
N MET A 91 2.03 -11.01 1.49
CA MET A 91 2.77 -12.16 2.02
C MET A 91 2.35 -13.52 1.43
N LYS A 92 1.21 -13.60 0.72
CA LYS A 92 0.80 -14.81 -0.02
C LYS A 92 1.53 -14.98 -1.36
N SER A 93 2.30 -13.98 -1.80
CA SER A 93 3.09 -14.10 -3.03
C SER A 93 4.17 -15.17 -2.88
N GLU A 94 4.41 -15.98 -3.91
CA GLU A 94 5.43 -17.04 -3.82
C GLU A 94 6.84 -16.48 -3.67
N CYS A 95 7.13 -15.36 -4.35
CA CYS A 95 8.40 -14.65 -4.27
C CYS A 95 8.19 -13.15 -4.07
N LEU A 96 8.89 -12.58 -3.08
CA LEU A 96 8.98 -11.14 -2.88
C LEU A 96 10.36 -10.64 -3.34
N ILE A 97 10.38 -9.78 -4.35
CA ILE A 97 11.59 -9.08 -4.81
C ILE A 97 11.56 -7.68 -4.21
N VAL A 98 12.35 -7.49 -3.15
CA VAL A 98 12.34 -6.26 -2.35
C VAL A 98 13.50 -5.35 -2.77
N SER A 99 13.17 -4.17 -3.31
CA SER A 99 14.16 -3.17 -3.71
C SER A 99 14.04 -1.92 -2.83
N VAL A 100 15.12 -1.60 -2.10
CA VAL A 100 15.15 -0.47 -1.16
C VAL A 100 16.44 0.33 -1.34
N PRO A 101 16.54 1.17 -2.40
CA PRO A 101 17.67 2.06 -2.56
C PRO A 101 17.61 3.21 -1.53
N ASP A 102 18.74 3.89 -1.36
CA ASP A 102 18.92 5.09 -0.53
C ASP A 102 19.15 4.84 0.98
N LYS A 103 20.12 5.57 1.55
CA LYS A 103 20.50 5.51 2.96
C LYS A 103 19.36 5.90 3.89
N ARG A 104 18.43 6.76 3.45
CA ARG A 104 17.25 7.15 4.26
C ARG A 104 16.34 5.99 4.63
N LYS A 105 16.45 4.85 3.93
CA LYS A 105 15.67 3.63 4.19
C LYS A 105 16.40 2.59 5.05
N ALA A 106 17.67 2.83 5.40
CA ALA A 106 18.51 1.84 6.07
C ALA A 106 17.98 1.41 7.45
N GLU A 107 17.35 2.33 8.18
CA GLU A 107 16.74 2.02 9.48
C GLU A 107 15.53 1.08 9.31
N ALA A 108 14.62 1.39 8.38
CA ALA A 108 13.46 0.56 8.09
C ALA A 108 13.82 -0.87 7.68
N VAL A 109 14.95 -1.06 6.98
CA VAL A 109 15.43 -2.39 6.54
C VAL A 109 16.12 -3.16 7.67
N ARG A 110 16.74 -2.48 8.63
CA ARG A 110 17.49 -3.12 9.72
C ARG A 110 16.58 -3.71 10.80
N ASN A 111 15.43 -3.09 11.03
CA ASN A 111 14.58 -3.31 12.21
C ASN A 111 13.78 -4.61 12.16
#